data_AF-A0A7W9C9V4-F1
#
_entry.id   AF-A0A7W9C9V4-F1
#
_cell.length_a   1.000
_cell.length_b   1.000
_cell.length_c   1.000
_cell.angle_alpha   90.00
_cell.angle_beta   90.00
_cell.angle_gamma   90.00
#
_symmetry.space_group_name_H-M   'P 1'
#
loop_
_entity.id
_entity.type
_entity.pdbx_description
1 polymer ?
#
loop_
_entity_poly.entity_id
_entity_poly.type
_entity_poly.pdbx_seq_one_letter_code
_entity_poly.pdbx_strand_id
1 'polypeptide(L)'
;MQIEQLTAESIRQAELRHSTGLEFQAGVEEWHTREVRASFRGNPIRVQYTETEGNPDYRLNVSIYDAETGEHIATGNGDRDWEGALSIVHWQNLNMRWPE
;
A
#
# COMPACT_ATOMS: atom_id res chain seq x y z
N MET A 1 -12.29 5.78 4.04
CA MET A 1 -11.16 6.70 3.76
C MET A 1 -11.14 7.00 2.27
N GLN A 2 -10.96 8.25 1.86
CA GLN A 2 -10.79 8.63 0.44
C GLN A 2 -9.38 8.25 -0.06
N ILE A 3 -9.16 8.17 -1.38
CA ILE A 3 -7.85 7.83 -1.96
C ILE A 3 -6.74 8.76 -1.46
N GLU A 4 -6.97 10.07 -1.43
CA GLU A 4 -5.97 11.03 -0.95
C GLU A 4 -5.52 10.74 0.50
N GLN A 5 -6.47 10.40 1.36
CA GLN A 5 -6.20 10.03 2.75
C GLN A 5 -5.45 8.68 2.85
N LEU A 6 -5.79 7.70 1.99
CA LEU A 6 -5.06 6.44 1.89
C LEU A 6 -3.60 6.67 1.49
N THR A 7 -3.35 7.54 0.51
CA THR A 7 -1.99 7.84 0.06
C THR A 7 -1.16 8.56 1.13
N ALA A 8 -1.75 9.54 1.82
CA ALA A 8 -1.07 10.25 2.91
C ALA A 8 -0.71 9.31 4.07
N GLU A 9 -1.65 8.44 4.46
CA GLU A 9 -1.43 7.47 5.53
C GLU A 9 -0.41 6.39 5.13
N SER A 10 -0.41 5.98 3.86
CA SER A 10 0.60 5.06 3.32
C SER A 10 2.02 5.63 3.45
N ILE A 11 2.21 6.91 3.08
CA ILE A 11 3.49 7.62 3.24
C ILE A 11 3.90 7.64 4.71
N ARG A 12 3.00 8.06 5.60
CA ARG A 12 3.26 8.12 7.04
C ARG A 12 3.71 6.77 7.61
N GLN A 13 3.00 5.69 7.27
CA GLN A 13 3.33 4.35 7.78
C GLN A 13 4.66 3.83 7.23
N ALA A 14 4.96 4.10 5.95
CA ALA A 14 6.23 3.76 5.34
C ALA A 14 7.40 4.48 6.03
N GLU A 15 7.27 5.79 6.28
CA GLU A 15 8.27 6.59 6.99
C GLU A 15 8.51 6.12 8.42
N LEU A 16 7.45 5.79 9.17
CA LEU A 16 7.54 5.22 10.52
C LEU A 16 8.33 3.91 10.57
N ARG A 17 8.44 3.19 9.44
CA ARG A 17 9.20 1.94 9.29
C ARG A 17 10.51 2.14 8.51
N HIS A 18 10.97 3.38 8.40
CA HIS A 18 12.22 3.76 7.73
C HIS A 18 12.25 3.41 6.22
N SER A 19 11.09 3.28 5.57
CA SER A 19 10.97 3.13 4.12
C SER A 19 10.62 4.48 3.50
N THR A 20 11.63 5.34 3.39
CA THR A 20 11.49 6.73 2.91
C THR A 20 11.61 6.83 1.40
N GLY A 21 10.90 7.80 0.80
CA GLY A 21 10.92 8.08 -0.64
C GLY A 21 9.76 7.47 -1.43
N LEU A 22 8.62 7.24 -0.76
CA LEU A 22 7.36 6.84 -1.39
C LEU A 22 6.62 8.07 -1.93
N GLU A 23 6.28 8.07 -3.22
CA GLU A 23 5.60 9.17 -3.91
C GLU A 23 4.39 8.64 -4.71
N PHE A 24 3.25 9.32 -4.68
CA PHE A 24 2.03 8.91 -5.40
C PHE A 24 1.74 9.83 -6.59
N GLN A 25 1.22 9.27 -7.70
CA GLN A 25 1.07 10.01 -8.97
C GLN A 25 -0.37 10.10 -9.49
N ALA A 26 -1.23 9.08 -9.30
CA ALA A 26 -2.68 9.11 -9.56
C ALA A 26 -3.33 7.79 -9.15
N GLY A 27 -4.61 7.83 -8.77
CA GLY A 27 -5.41 6.65 -8.40
C GLY A 27 -6.55 6.34 -9.37
N VAL A 28 -6.94 5.07 -9.41
CA VAL A 28 -8.16 4.56 -10.05
C VAL A 28 -8.99 3.86 -8.97
N GLU A 29 -10.29 4.10 -8.97
CA GLU A 29 -11.25 3.46 -8.05
C GLU A 29 -12.21 2.57 -8.85
N GLU A 30 -12.24 1.29 -8.49
CA GLU A 30 -13.20 0.30 -8.97
C GLU A 30 -14.01 -0.23 -7.78
N TRP A 31 -15.06 -1.00 -8.06
CA TRP A 31 -15.89 -1.58 -7.00
C TRP A 31 -15.04 -2.50 -6.10
N HIS A 32 -15.00 -2.23 -4.80
CA HIS A 32 -14.20 -2.92 -3.77
C HIS A 32 -12.66 -2.89 -3.89
N THR A 33 -12.12 -2.30 -4.95
CA THR A 33 -10.66 -2.23 -5.17
C THR A 33 -10.26 -0.83 -5.58
N ARG A 34 -9.23 -0.28 -4.92
CA ARG A 34 -8.61 0.99 -5.32
C ARG A 34 -7.15 0.74 -5.62
N GLU A 35 -6.72 1.21 -6.79
CA GLU A 35 -5.33 1.06 -7.20
C GLU A 35 -4.71 2.43 -7.41
N VAL A 36 -3.51 2.63 -6.87
CA VAL A 36 -2.79 3.90 -7.02
C VAL A 36 -1.39 3.63 -7.53
N ARG A 37 -0.99 4.40 -8.54
CA ARG A 37 0.38 4.41 -9.03
C ARG A 37 1.25 5.22 -8.10
N ALA A 38 2.38 4.66 -7.73
CA ALA A 38 3.39 5.27 -6.89
C ALA A 38 4.80 4.95 -7.39
N SER A 39 5.79 5.57 -6.78
CA SER A 39 7.19 5.21 -6.91
C SER A 39 7.82 5.09 -5.52
N PHE A 40 8.79 4.20 -5.38
CA PHE A 40 9.67 4.12 -4.22
C PHE A 40 11.11 4.36 -4.66
N ARG A 41 11.68 5.51 -4.28
CA ARG A 41 13.03 5.94 -4.67
C ARG A 41 13.24 5.91 -6.20
N GLY A 42 12.22 6.33 -6.93
CA GLY A 42 12.19 6.32 -8.40
C GLY A 42 11.77 5.01 -9.05
N ASN A 43 11.65 3.90 -8.30
CA ASN A 43 11.18 2.62 -8.85
C ASN A 43 9.65 2.59 -8.86
N PRO A 44 9.00 2.29 -9.99
CA PRO A 44 7.54 2.33 -10.08
C PRO A 44 6.89 1.17 -9.31
N ILE A 45 5.86 1.48 -8.53
CA ILE A 45 5.07 0.52 -7.78
C ILE A 45 3.57 0.73 -7.98
N ARG A 46 2.80 -0.31 -7.72
CA ARG A 46 1.33 -0.25 -7.62
C ARG A 46 0.94 -0.57 -6.18
N VAL A 47 0.15 0.31 -5.57
CA VAL A 47 -0.49 0.05 -4.28
C VAL A 47 -1.95 -0.28 -4.53
N GLN A 48 -2.39 -1.44 -4.04
CA GLN A 48 -3.75 -1.93 -4.16
C GLN A 48 -4.40 -1.99 -2.79
N TYR A 49 -5.55 -1.34 -2.65
CA TYR A 49 -6.39 -1.34 -1.46
C TYR A 49 -7.65 -2.15 -1.76
N THR A 50 -7.88 -3.22 -1.01
CA THR A 50 -8.98 -4.15 -1.28
C THR A 50 -9.88 -4.29 -0.07
N GLU A 51 -11.19 -4.21 -0.29
CA GLU A 51 -12.23 -4.50 0.71
C GLU A 51 -12.91 -5.83 0.37
N THR A 52 -13.01 -6.73 1.34
CA THR A 52 -13.60 -8.07 1.16
C THR A 52 -14.85 -8.25 2.03
N GLU A 53 -15.82 -9.02 1.56
CA GLU A 53 -17.07 -9.31 2.30
C GLU A 53 -16.90 -10.37 3.41
N GLY A 54 -15.65 -10.69 3.79
CA GLY A 54 -15.30 -11.74 4.73
C GLY A 54 -15.54 -11.36 6.20
N ASN A 55 -14.65 -11.81 7.09
CA ASN A 55 -14.71 -11.44 8.50
C ASN A 55 -14.58 -9.90 8.63
N PRO A 56 -15.54 -9.19 9.25
CA PRO A 56 -15.50 -7.74 9.43
C PRO A 56 -14.22 -7.22 10.09
N ASP A 57 -13.58 -8.04 10.92
CA ASP A 57 -12.34 -7.70 11.62
C ASP A 57 -11.10 -7.71 10.71
N TYR A 58 -11.18 -8.30 9.51
CA TYR A 58 -10.05 -8.49 8.58
C TYR A 58 -10.42 -8.12 7.13
N ARG A 59 -11.43 -7.26 6.96
CA ARG A 59 -12.03 -6.99 5.65
C ARG A 59 -11.14 -6.16 4.72
N LEU A 60 -10.23 -5.35 5.26
CA LEU A 60 -9.40 -4.40 4.50
C LEU A 60 -7.96 -4.90 4.34
N ASN A 61 -7.47 -4.94 3.11
CA ASN A 61 -6.14 -5.42 2.77
C ASN A 61 -5.39 -4.37 1.94
N VAL A 62 -4.08 -4.34 2.08
CA VAL A 62 -3.20 -3.48 1.29
C VAL A 62 -2.06 -4.31 0.72
N SER A 63 -1.92 -4.30 -0.60
CA SER A 63 -0.86 -5.04 -1.30
C SER A 63 -0.03 -4.07 -2.15
N ILE A 64 1.28 -4.31 -2.19
CA ILE A 64 2.24 -3.51 -2.96
C ILE A 64 2.92 -4.42 -3.97
N TYR A 65 2.95 -3.97 -5.21
CA TYR A 65 3.55 -4.69 -6.33
C TYR A 65 4.60 -3.83 -7.02
N ASP A 66 5.62 -4.49 -7.54
CA ASP A 66 6.50 -3.95 -8.57
C ASP A 66 5.65 -3.69 -9.82
N ALA A 67 5.59 -2.44 -10.28
CA ALA A 67 4.68 -2.08 -11.36
C ALA A 67 5.16 -2.55 -12.74
N GLU A 68 6.46 -2.83 -12.91
CA GLU A 68 7.03 -3.30 -14.16
C GLU A 68 6.85 -4.80 -14.31
N THR A 69 7.15 -5.56 -13.26
CA THR A 69 7.15 -7.02 -13.29
C THR A 69 5.85 -7.65 -12.81
N GLY A 70 5.03 -6.91 -12.06
CA GLY A 70 3.85 -7.42 -11.37
C GLY A 70 4.18 -8.28 -10.13
N GLU A 71 5.45 -8.37 -9.74
CA GLU A 71 5.89 -9.10 -8.55
C GLU A 71 5.32 -8.48 -7.28
N HIS A 72 4.80 -9.31 -6.37
CA HIS A 72 4.30 -8.87 -5.08
C HIS A 72 5.46 -8.58 -4.10
N ILE A 73 5.47 -7.39 -3.50
CA ILE A 73 6.55 -6.92 -2.62
C ILE A 73 6.14 -6.98 -1.15
N ALA A 74 4.98 -6.41 -0.82
CA ALA A 74 4.56 -6.23 0.57
C ALA A 74 3.04 -6.33 0.70
N THR A 75 2.58 -6.81 1.86
CA THR A 75 1.15 -6.88 2.18
C THR A 75 0.91 -6.46 3.64
N GLY A 76 -0.26 -5.90 3.90
CA GLY A 76 -0.89 -5.80 5.21
C GLY A 76 -2.11 -6.73 5.23
N ASN A 77 -2.01 -7.84 5.96
CA ASN A 77 -3.01 -8.91 5.95
C ASN A 77 -4.19 -8.59 6.87
N GLY A 78 -5.18 -7.86 6.35
CA GLY A 78 -6.51 -7.75 6.94
C GLY A 78 -6.60 -6.92 8.21
N ASP A 79 -7.36 -5.83 8.18
CA ASP A 79 -7.84 -5.16 9.40
C ASP A 79 -9.29 -4.67 9.20
N ARG A 80 -9.94 -4.26 10.29
CA ARG A 80 -11.31 -3.74 10.30
C ARG A 80 -11.39 -2.33 9.73
N ASP A 81 -10.30 -1.57 9.85
CA ASP A 81 -10.16 -0.18 9.42
C ASP A 81 -8.84 0.06 8.67
N TRP A 82 -8.81 1.11 7.84
CA TRP A 82 -7.70 1.35 6.92
C TRP A 82 -6.40 1.75 7.63
N GLU A 83 -6.49 2.41 8.79
CA GLU A 83 -5.30 2.78 9.57
C GLU A 83 -4.61 1.53 10.11
N GLY A 84 -5.38 0.60 10.69
CA GLY A 84 -4.90 -0.70 11.12
C GLY A 84 -4.27 -1.48 9.95
N ALA A 85 -4.98 -1.59 8.83
CA ALA A 85 -4.50 -2.30 7.64
C ALA A 85 -3.19 -1.73 7.09
N LEU A 86 -3.05 -0.40 7.03
CA LEU A 86 -1.82 0.27 6.58
C LEU A 86 -0.67 0.15 7.59
N SER A 87 -0.98 0.05 8.88
CA SER A 87 0.02 -0.10 9.93
C SER A 87 0.71 -1.48 9.93
N ILE A 88 0.02 -2.51 9.44
CA ILE A 88 0.55 -3.88 9.39
C ILE A 88 1.24 -4.21 8.07
N VAL A 89 1.22 -3.30 7.09
CA VAL A 89 1.97 -3.48 5.84
C VAL A 89 3.46 -3.61 6.12
N HIS A 90 4.09 -4.60 5.49
CA HIS A 90 5.53 -4.83 5.57
C HIS A 90 6.33 -3.82 4.73
N TRP A 91 6.23 -2.53 5.02
CA TRP A 91 6.87 -1.44 4.27
C TRP A 91 8.37 -1.64 4.08
N GLN A 92 9.07 -2.20 5.07
CA GLN A 92 10.49 -2.52 5.02
C GLN A 92 10.90 -3.44 3.86
N ASN A 93 9.96 -4.19 3.27
CA ASN A 93 10.23 -5.00 2.08
C ASN A 93 10.63 -4.15 0.87
N LEU A 94 10.18 -2.89 0.80
CA LEU A 94 10.63 -1.94 -0.21
C LEU A 94 12.14 -1.66 -0.10
N ASN A 95 12.64 -1.48 1.13
CA ASN A 95 14.07 -1.29 1.38
C ASN A 95 14.90 -2.54 1.05
N MET A 96 14.36 -3.75 1.29
CA MET A 96 15.04 -4.99 0.93
C MET A 96 15.11 -5.19 -0.59
N ARG A 97 14.07 -4.77 -1.31
CA ARG A 97 14.02 -4.82 -2.78
C ARG A 97 14.93 -3.78 -3.43
N TRP A 98 14.89 -2.54 -2.93
CA TRP A 98 15.65 -1.40 -3.45
C TRP A 98 16.41 -0.70 -2.32
N PRO A 99 17.57 -1.26 -1.92
CA PRO A 99 18.44 -0.64 -0.92
C PRO A 99 18.99 0.71 -1.41
N GLU A 100 19.48 1.52 -0.48
CA GLU A 100 20.15 2.81 -0.77
C GLU A 100 21.45 2.64 -1.56
#